data_AF-A0A0V1MTD7-F1
#
_entry.id   AF-A0A0V1MTD7-F1
#
_cell.length_a   1.000
_cell.length_b   1.000
_cell.length_c   1.000
_cell.angle_alpha   90.00
_cell.angle_beta   90.00
_cell.angle_gamma   90.00
#
_symmetry.space_group_name_H-M   'P 1'
#
loop_
_entity.id
_entity.type
_entity.pdbx_description
1 polymer ?
#
loop_
_entity_poly.entity_id
_entity_poly.type
_entity_poly.pdbx_seq_one_letter_code
_entity_poly.pdbx_strand_id
1 'polypeptide(L)'
;MTMRYAAQKGGNLVVDGGDIEHFFGILLFSGYHCVPSENAFWSTSENMQVQLVSECMSRSRFRELNKNFHTMDNTELLAGDKLGKISGVYDDLNNRLRQFGIFHEKLSIDEGMVPYYGHHTCKMFIR
;
A
#
# COMPACT_ATOMS: atom_id res chain seq x y z
N MET A 1 -1.76 13.79 0.49
CA MET A 1 -3.08 13.14 0.55
C MET A 1 -3.32 12.43 1.89
N THR A 2 -2.44 11.55 2.35
CA THR A 2 -2.51 10.88 3.67
C THR A 2 -2.82 11.81 4.86
N MET A 3 -2.05 12.89 5.08
CA MET A 3 -2.29 13.83 6.20
C MET A 3 -3.65 14.52 6.10
N ARG A 4 -4.07 14.90 4.88
CA ARG A 4 -5.37 15.54 4.62
C ARG A 4 -6.52 14.58 4.95
N TYR A 5 -6.41 13.32 4.53
CA TYR A 5 -7.42 12.32 4.85
C TYR A 5 -7.57 12.08 6.36
N ALA A 6 -6.44 11.99 7.08
CA ALA A 6 -6.47 11.86 8.52
C ALA A 6 -7.18 13.05 9.19
N ALA A 7 -6.89 14.29 8.75
CA ALA A 7 -7.57 15.49 9.23
C ALA A 7 -9.08 15.46 8.96
N GLN A 8 -9.51 15.02 7.77
CA GLN A 8 -10.94 14.84 7.43
C GLN A 8 -11.63 13.80 8.32
N LYS A 9 -10.88 12.86 8.90
CA LYS A 9 -11.38 11.87 9.86
C LYS A 9 -11.23 12.30 11.33
N GLY A 10 -10.86 13.55 11.58
CA GLY A 10 -10.68 14.10 12.93
C GLY A 10 -9.37 13.66 13.61
N GLY A 11 -8.44 13.07 12.85
CA GLY A 11 -7.10 12.72 13.34
C GLY A 11 -6.10 13.84 13.10
N ASN A 12 -4.99 13.82 13.86
CA ASN A 12 -3.86 14.72 13.65
C ASN A 12 -2.62 13.89 13.30
N LEU A 13 -2.51 13.52 12.03
CA LEU A 13 -1.42 12.72 11.50
C LEU A 13 -0.43 13.62 10.75
N VAL A 14 0.81 13.67 11.23
CA VAL A 14 1.95 14.27 10.53
C VAL A 14 2.77 13.14 9.92
N VAL A 15 3.14 13.26 8.63
CA VAL A 15 3.91 12.25 7.89
C VAL A 15 4.93 12.95 7.02
N ASP A 16 6.17 12.47 7.02
CA ASP A 16 7.21 12.92 6.08
C ASP A 16 7.57 11.83 5.05
N GLY A 17 8.57 12.10 4.21
CA GLY A 17 9.04 11.14 3.20
C GLY A 17 9.63 9.87 3.83
N GLY A 18 10.37 9.99 4.93
CA GLY A 18 10.99 8.87 5.61
C GLY A 18 9.97 7.94 6.25
N ASP A 19 8.89 8.47 6.82
CA ASP A 19 7.74 7.67 7.29
C ASP A 19 7.17 6.80 6.17
N ILE A 20 7.01 7.35 4.96
CA ILE A 20 6.46 6.63 3.81
C ILE A 20 7.47 5.58 3.32
N GLU A 21 8.75 5.91 3.24
CA GLU A 21 9.81 4.98 2.86
C GLU A 21 9.89 3.79 3.83
N HIS A 22 9.89 4.04 5.13
CA HIS A 22 9.85 2.99 6.16
C HIS A 22 8.58 2.13 6.06
N PHE A 23 7.41 2.76 5.88
CA PHE A 23 6.14 2.06 5.73
C PHE A 23 6.17 1.09 4.53
N PHE A 24 6.60 1.57 3.35
CA PHE A 24 6.74 0.71 2.17
C PHE A 24 7.86 -0.33 2.32
N GLY A 25 8.97 0.02 3.00
CA GLY A 25 10.05 -0.91 3.31
C GLY A 25 9.57 -2.10 4.12
N ILE A 26 8.72 -1.86 5.14
CA ILE A 26 8.09 -2.93 5.94
C ILE A 26 7.12 -3.76 5.08
N LEU A 27 6.30 -3.13 4.23
CA LEU A 27 5.41 -3.87 3.32
C LEU A 27 6.18 -4.79 2.37
N LEU A 28 7.24 -4.29 1.73
CA LEU A 28 8.12 -5.07 0.86
C LEU A 28 8.80 -6.21 1.62
N PHE A 29 9.33 -5.92 2.82
CA PHE A 29 9.95 -6.93 3.68
C PHE A 29 8.96 -8.04 4.05
N SER A 30 7.74 -7.69 4.43
CA SER A 30 6.70 -8.66 4.77
C SER A 30 6.29 -9.59 3.62
N GLY A 31 6.56 -9.17 2.37
CA GLY A 31 6.27 -9.97 1.18
C GLY A 31 7.17 -11.20 1.04
N TYR A 32 8.38 -11.18 1.60
CA TYR A 32 9.30 -12.32 1.56
C TYR A 32 9.55 -12.95 2.93
N HIS A 33 9.42 -12.17 4.02
CA HIS A 33 9.61 -12.67 5.38
C HIS A 33 8.26 -13.06 6.01
N CYS A 34 7.95 -14.35 5.98
CA CYS A 34 6.70 -14.87 6.50
C CYS A 34 6.72 -15.05 8.03
N VAL A 35 5.73 -14.48 8.70
CA VAL A 35 5.46 -14.69 10.14
C VAL A 35 3.99 -15.08 10.35
N PRO A 36 3.61 -15.68 11.50
CA PRO A 36 2.26 -16.20 11.70
C PRO A 36 1.13 -15.15 11.67
N SER A 37 1.46 -13.88 11.90
CA SER A 37 0.50 -12.76 11.84
C SER A 37 1.21 -11.42 11.73
N GLU A 38 0.51 -10.36 11.30
CA GLU A 38 1.04 -8.98 11.31
C GLU A 38 1.64 -8.61 12.67
N ASN A 39 0.98 -8.99 13.77
CA ASN A 39 1.47 -8.69 15.13
C ASN A 39 2.84 -9.29 15.43
N ALA A 40 3.19 -10.42 14.79
CA ALA A 40 4.42 -11.12 15.06
C ALA A 40 5.66 -10.34 14.59
N PHE A 41 5.53 -9.44 13.60
CA PHE A 41 6.63 -8.55 13.20
C PHE A 41 7.10 -7.60 14.31
N TRP A 42 6.26 -7.32 15.31
CA TRP A 42 6.59 -6.51 16.48
C TRP A 42 6.60 -7.34 17.78
N SER A 43 6.76 -8.66 17.66
CA SER A 43 6.89 -9.53 18.83
C SER A 43 8.21 -9.23 19.56
N THR A 44 8.16 -9.23 20.89
CA THR A 44 9.34 -9.14 21.75
C THR A 44 9.79 -10.52 22.25
N SER A 45 9.14 -11.59 21.79
CA SER A 45 9.53 -12.96 22.14
C SER A 45 10.82 -13.34 21.42
N GLU A 46 11.75 -13.96 22.15
CA GLU A 46 13.10 -14.30 21.68
C GLU A 46 13.10 -15.07 20.34
N ASN A 47 12.15 -15.97 20.14
CA ASN A 47 12.05 -16.80 18.93
C ASN A 47 11.23 -16.19 17.79
N MET A 48 10.62 -15.01 17.99
CA MET A 48 9.75 -14.36 17.00
C MET A 48 10.12 -12.90 16.74
N GLN A 49 11.14 -12.36 17.42
CA GLN A 49 11.55 -10.98 17.24
C GLN A 49 12.04 -10.72 15.81
N VAL A 50 11.54 -9.64 15.22
CA VAL A 50 12.01 -9.13 13.93
C VAL A 50 12.54 -7.72 14.15
N GLN A 51 13.76 -7.64 14.67
CA GLN A 51 14.37 -6.37 15.09
C GLN A 51 14.34 -5.31 13.99
N LEU A 52 14.62 -5.71 12.74
CA LEU A 52 14.57 -4.83 11.57
C LEU A 52 13.23 -4.07 11.46
N VAL A 53 12.10 -4.73 11.73
CA VAL A 53 10.78 -4.08 11.66
C VAL A 53 10.51 -3.24 12.90
N SER A 54 10.78 -3.76 14.10
CA SER A 54 10.50 -3.06 15.35
C SER A 54 11.37 -1.82 15.57
N GLU A 55 12.60 -1.82 15.07
CA GLU A 55 13.53 -0.68 15.14
C GLU A 55 13.23 0.37 14.08
N CYS A 56 12.72 -0.06 12.91
CA CYS A 56 12.37 0.83 11.81
C CYS A 56 11.12 1.68 12.12
N MET A 57 10.05 1.07 12.62
CA MET A 57 8.81 1.77 12.91
C MET A 57 8.02 1.05 14.01
N SER A 58 7.41 1.80 14.93
CA SER A 58 6.55 1.18 15.95
C SER A 58 5.26 0.61 15.34
N ARG A 59 4.71 -0.45 15.96
CA ARG A 59 3.45 -1.08 15.53
C ARG A 59 2.29 -0.08 15.45
N SER A 60 2.19 0.83 16.42
CA SER A 60 1.14 1.85 16.45
C SER A 60 1.27 2.81 15.28
N ARG A 61 2.50 3.24 14.96
CA ARG A 61 2.78 4.13 13.84
C ARG A 61 2.48 3.46 12.50
N PHE A 62 2.91 2.22 12.31
CA PHE A 62 2.60 1.45 11.11
C PHE A 62 1.09 1.34 10.88
N ARG A 63 0.31 1.04 11.93
CA ARG A 63 -1.16 0.94 11.85
C ARG A 63 -1.83 2.27 11.59
N GLU A 64 -1.32 3.35 12.19
CA GLU A 64 -1.82 4.70 11.94
C GLU A 64 -1.62 5.10 10.48
N LEU A 65 -0.45 4.81 9.91
CA LEU A 65 -0.18 5.01 8.48
C LEU A 65 -1.06 4.11 7.63
N ASN A 66 -1.12 2.80 7.91
CA ASN A 66 -1.92 1.85 7.13
C ASN A 66 -3.41 2.25 7.07
N LYS A 67 -3.96 2.74 8.19
CA LYS A 67 -5.35 3.21 8.27
C LYS A 67 -5.61 4.48 7.44
N ASN A 68 -4.63 5.38 7.37
CA ASN A 68 -4.81 6.71 6.80
C ASN A 68 -4.16 6.89 5.42
N PHE A 69 -3.37 5.92 4.96
CA PHE A 69 -2.64 6.00 3.69
C PHE A 69 -3.60 6.30 2.53
N HIS A 70 -3.40 7.45 1.89
CA HIS A 70 -4.22 7.91 0.77
C HIS A 70 -3.30 8.53 -0.28
N THR A 71 -3.57 8.23 -1.54
CA THR A 71 -2.76 8.68 -2.69
C THR A 71 -3.45 9.77 -3.50
N MET A 72 -4.76 9.96 -3.33
CA MET A 72 -5.58 10.94 -4.05
C MET A 72 -6.41 11.79 -3.08
N ASP A 73 -6.80 13.00 -3.49
CA ASP A 73 -7.72 13.84 -2.71
C ASP A 73 -9.17 13.42 -2.96
N ASN A 74 -9.92 13.19 -1.88
CA ASN A 74 -11.33 12.86 -1.96
C ASN A 74 -12.18 13.97 -2.58
N THR A 75 -11.74 15.24 -2.53
CA THR A 75 -12.48 16.37 -3.15
C THR A 75 -12.29 16.44 -4.66
N GLU A 76 -11.31 15.72 -5.21
CA GLU A 76 -10.98 15.71 -6.64
C GLU A 76 -11.50 14.44 -7.34
N LEU A 77 -12.15 13.54 -6.59
CA LEU A 77 -12.68 12.29 -7.16
C LEU A 77 -13.88 12.56 -8.06
N LEU A 78 -13.82 12.04 -9.28
CA LEU A 78 -14.91 12.12 -10.24
C LEU A 78 -16.01 11.12 -9.88
N ALA A 79 -17.26 11.58 -9.94
CA ALA A 79 -18.42 10.73 -9.72
C ALA A 79 -18.44 9.59 -10.75
N GLY A 80 -18.56 8.35 -10.29
CA GLY A 80 -18.57 7.16 -11.14
C GLY A 80 -17.19 6.57 -11.43
N ASP A 81 -16.09 7.28 -11.13
CA ASP A 81 -14.75 6.71 -11.22
C ASP A 81 -14.48 5.76 -10.05
N LYS A 82 -14.54 4.45 -10.34
CA LYS A 82 -14.32 3.40 -9.35
C LYS A 82 -12.85 3.22 -8.95
N LEU A 83 -11.91 3.73 -9.75
CA LEU A 83 -10.47 3.60 -9.52
C LEU A 83 -9.82 4.92 -9.11
N GLY A 84 -10.58 6.01 -9.03
CA GLY A 84 -10.07 7.36 -8.78
C GLY A 84 -9.24 7.51 -7.50
N LYS A 85 -9.36 6.61 -6.53
CA LYS A 85 -8.53 6.63 -5.31
C LYS A 85 -7.08 6.16 -5.55
N ILE A 86 -6.84 5.38 -6.60
CA ILE A 86 -5.55 4.74 -6.91
C ILE A 86 -5.03 5.11 -8.31
N SER A 87 -5.83 5.80 -9.13
CA SER A 87 -5.49 6.19 -10.50
C SER A 87 -4.14 6.90 -10.61
N GLY A 88 -3.87 7.89 -9.75
CA GLY A 88 -2.59 8.61 -9.76
C GLY A 88 -1.36 7.71 -9.56
N VAL A 89 -1.49 6.64 -8.75
CA VAL A 89 -0.40 5.66 -8.58
C VAL A 89 -0.20 4.85 -9.86
N TYR A 90 -1.29 4.42 -10.50
CA TYR A 90 -1.20 3.69 -11.76
C TYR A 90 -0.63 4.55 -12.88
N ASP A 91 -1.00 5.82 -12.96
CA ASP A 91 -0.49 6.74 -13.96
C ASP A 91 1.02 6.93 -13.79
N ASP A 92 1.48 7.17 -12.55
CA ASP A 92 2.90 7.28 -12.24
C ASP A 92 3.67 6.00 -12.54
N LEU A 93 3.14 4.83 -12.16
CA LEU A 93 3.76 3.55 -12.46
C LEU A 93 3.82 3.29 -13.96
N ASN A 94 2.73 3.55 -14.70
CA ASN A 94 2.70 3.41 -16.15
C ASN A 94 3.75 4.29 -16.81
N ASN A 95 3.84 5.56 -16.43
CA ASN A 95 4.82 6.50 -16.99
C ASN A 95 6.25 6.04 -16.72
N ARG A 96 6.55 5.59 -15.48
CA ARG A 96 7.89 5.12 -15.09
C ARG A 96 8.26 3.78 -15.72
N LEU A 97 7.32 2.85 -15.86
CA LEU A 97 7.63 1.53 -16.41
C LEU A 97 7.72 1.58 -17.95
N ARG A 98 6.91 2.42 -18.60
CA ARG A 98 6.94 2.60 -20.06
C ARG A 98 8.12 3.42 -20.56
N GLN A 99 8.82 4.16 -19.71
CA GLN A 99 9.97 4.99 -20.13
C GLN A 99 11.07 4.17 -20.82
N PHE A 100 11.16 2.88 -20.49
CA PHE A 100 12.13 1.97 -21.07
C PHE A 100 11.65 1.36 -22.39
N GLY A 101 10.36 1.51 -22.74
CA GLY A 101 9.77 0.90 -23.94
C GLY A 101 9.51 -0.60 -23.76
N ILE A 102 9.02 -1.22 -24.84
CA ILE A 102 8.77 -2.67 -24.88
C ILE A 102 9.93 -3.31 -25.65
N PHE A 103 10.78 -4.04 -24.94
CA PHE A 103 12.05 -4.56 -25.48
C PHE A 103 11.95 -5.91 -26.20
N HIS A 104 10.74 -6.42 -26.47
CA HIS A 104 10.59 -7.78 -26.97
C HIS A 104 9.51 -7.87 -28.06
N GLU A 105 9.82 -8.59 -29.14
CA GLU A 105 8.91 -8.81 -30.28
C GLU A 105 7.76 -9.75 -29.92
N LYS A 106 8.02 -10.73 -29.04
CA LYS A 106 7.02 -11.69 -28.56
C LYS A 106 6.54 -11.30 -27.18
N LEU A 107 5.27 -10.94 -27.06
CA LEU A 107 4.63 -10.56 -25.80
C LEU A 107 3.60 -11.61 -25.38
N SER A 108 3.53 -11.88 -24.08
CA SER A 108 2.44 -12.62 -23.47
C SER A 108 1.59 -11.63 -22.67
N ILE A 109 0.31 -11.57 -22.96
CA ILE A 109 -0.65 -10.72 -22.26
C ILE A 109 -1.64 -11.64 -21.58
N ASP A 110 -1.79 -11.49 -20.27
CA ASP A 110 -2.69 -12.29 -19.45
C ASP A 110 -3.25 -11.43 -18.32
N GLU A 111 -4.30 -11.94 -17.68
CA GLU A 111 -5.02 -11.26 -16.61
C GLU A 111 -4.48 -11.69 -15.24
N GLY A 112 -4.13 -10.71 -14.40
CA GLY A 112 -3.73 -10.93 -13.02
C GLY A 112 -4.86 -10.62 -12.05
N MET A 113 -5.16 -11.55 -11.13
CA MET A 113 -6.10 -11.30 -10.04
C MET A 113 -5.38 -11.04 -8.72
N VAL A 114 -5.83 -10.00 -8.00
CA VAL A 114 -5.42 -9.75 -6.62
C VAL A 114 -6.55 -10.19 -5.68
N PRO A 115 -6.32 -11.18 -4.79
CA PRO A 115 -7.33 -11.62 -3.84
C PRO A 115 -7.80 -10.47 -2.95
N TYR A 116 -9.11 -10.22 -2.93
CA TYR A 116 -9.70 -9.17 -2.10
C TYR A 116 -11.09 -9.59 -1.61
N TYR A 117 -11.27 -9.61 -0.28
CA TYR A 117 -12.50 -10.08 0.35
C TYR A 117 -13.45 -8.95 0.75
N GLY A 118 -13.02 -7.69 0.67
CA GLY A 118 -13.84 -6.54 1.03
C GLY A 118 -14.97 -6.23 0.04
N HIS A 119 -15.73 -5.19 0.36
CA HIS A 119 -16.82 -4.68 -0.47
C HIS A 119 -16.28 -3.67 -1.49
N HIS A 120 -16.09 -4.10 -2.73
CA HIS A 120 -15.72 -3.22 -3.84
C HIS A 120 -16.47 -3.62 -5.11
N THR A 121 -16.95 -2.63 -5.86
CA THR A 121 -17.81 -2.86 -7.04
C THR A 121 -17.07 -3.40 -8.26
N CYS A 122 -15.74 -3.27 -8.30
CA CYS A 122 -14.89 -3.90 -9.33
C CYS A 122 -14.44 -5.32 -8.98
N LYS A 123 -14.83 -5.86 -7.82
CA LYS A 123 -14.46 -7.23 -7.43
C LYS A 123 -15.14 -8.23 -8.37
N MET A 124 -14.36 -9.12 -8.96
CA MET A 124 -14.85 -10.23 -9.78
C MET A 124 -14.69 -11.55 -9.01
N PHE A 125 -15.59 -12.48 -9.29
CA PHE A 125 -15.49 -13.86 -8.81
C PHE A 125 -15.17 -14.74 -10.02
N ILE A 126 -14.04 -15.43 -9.96
CA ILE A 126 -13.66 -16.45 -10.93
C ILE A 126 -13.90 -17.82 -10.27
N ARG A 127 -14.56 -18.70 -11.01
CA ARG A 127 -14.88 -20.07 -10.58
C ARG A 127 -13.75 -21.03 -10.90
#